data_AF-A0A535WYM1-F1
#
_entry.id   AF-A0A535WYM1-F1
#
_cell.length_a   1.000
_cell.length_b   1.000
_cell.length_c   1.000
_cell.angle_alpha   90.00
_cell.angle_beta   90.00
_cell.angle_gamma   90.00
#
_symmetry.space_group_name_H-M   'P 1'
#
loop_
_entity.id
_entity.type
_entity.pdbx_description
1 polymer ?
#
loop_
_entity_poly.entity_id
_entity_poly.type
_entity_poly.pdbx_seq_one_letter_code
_entity_poly.pdbx_strand_id
1 'polypeptide(L)'
;MALGLLAIMGGRGRPVLFGFLVSFLGVFLALGENNGLYPLVFSSVPGFDTFRVPARWLLLWEFGVACLAALGADWIGRGAVVRVRDGRLWARMSLVVVVLVVGLAWQQQEGEPFAQRRTPFMFLAITAATLAIGALPHVGRPLLALGMLVAMTGTELWAAAEASPARQAPPPAFTQGETVDWLRAHGVTDQERLLSLARPEYVPAAEDEVRAGLTSLPEPVVESVLVAQKWHDTLTPNVPLQYGLNTADGYDGGVLPLLRWLHLSGTLVQSPRPDGVLLTRLDSLPPDRQLDLLGVRYLIANAETPGRPDLQMVDFGDLRLFARPNPVPLSLVVFGATRAADEAAALARISAPDFDSTREVVLEGDASSVSPRAAAQSVAPDVVSAERFAARVSLSQAGYLLQREAWYPGWRARVDGVETPVLRADALFRAVPLSAGDHDVEIFFDSASFKRGAFVTLGALVVIIILLAWRPIMRLRVQA
;
A
#
# COMPACT_ATOMS: atom_id res chain seq x y z
N MET A 1 -18.74 -16.99 8.44
CA MET A 1 -19.93 -17.06 7.56
C MET A 1 -21.05 -17.96 8.10
N ALA A 2 -20.78 -19.20 8.54
CA ALA A 2 -21.79 -20.14 9.04
C ALA A 2 -22.74 -19.56 10.12
N LEU A 3 -22.19 -18.90 11.14
CA LEU A 3 -22.98 -18.23 12.19
C LEU A 3 -23.85 -17.10 11.63
N GLY A 4 -23.36 -16.36 10.64
CA GLY A 4 -24.15 -15.30 10.00
C GLY A 4 -25.32 -15.85 9.18
N LEU A 5 -25.13 -16.99 8.49
CA LEU A 5 -26.21 -17.68 7.80
C LEU A 5 -27.27 -18.20 8.78
N LEU A 6 -26.86 -18.73 9.93
CA LEU A 6 -27.80 -19.08 11.00
C LEU A 6 -28.62 -17.88 11.48
N ALA A 7 -27.99 -16.72 11.65
CA ALA A 7 -28.71 -15.50 12.04
C ALA A 7 -29.77 -15.11 10.99
N ILE A 8 -29.46 -15.24 9.69
CA ILE A 8 -30.41 -14.98 8.60
C ILE A 8 -31.55 -16.01 8.56
N MET A 9 -31.24 -17.29 8.81
CA MET A 9 -32.21 -18.39 8.76
C MET A 9 -33.14 -18.41 9.98
N GLY A 10 -32.60 -18.13 11.16
CA GLY A 10 -33.29 -18.25 12.45
C GLY A 10 -33.85 -16.95 13.00
N GLY A 11 -33.22 -15.82 12.69
CA GLY A 11 -33.55 -14.53 13.26
C GLY A 11 -34.54 -13.75 12.41
N ARG A 12 -35.66 -13.36 13.01
CA ARG A 12 -36.52 -12.29 12.49
C ARG A 12 -36.30 -11.06 13.35
N GLY A 13 -35.66 -10.03 12.80
CA GLY A 13 -35.42 -8.80 13.55
C GLY A 13 -34.60 -7.76 12.80
N ARG A 14 -34.71 -6.51 13.29
CA ARG A 14 -33.95 -5.36 12.78
C ARG A 14 -32.43 -5.59 12.73
N PRO A 15 -31.79 -6.27 13.71
CA PRO A 15 -30.33 -6.50 13.66
C PRO A 15 -29.89 -7.44 12.53
N VAL A 16 -30.68 -8.47 12.21
CA VAL A 16 -30.39 -9.39 11.09
C VAL A 16 -30.57 -8.67 9.76
N LEU A 17 -31.64 -7.89 9.62
CA LEU A 17 -31.85 -7.06 8.43
C LEU A 17 -30.72 -6.05 8.23
N PHE A 18 -30.28 -5.38 9.31
CA PHE A 18 -29.16 -4.45 9.27
C PHE A 18 -27.88 -5.13 8.80
N GLY A 19 -27.46 -6.22 9.46
CA GLY A 19 -26.25 -6.93 9.08
C GLY A 19 -26.30 -7.44 7.63
N PHE A 20 -27.44 -7.96 7.19
CA PHE A 20 -27.65 -8.38 5.81
C PHE A 20 -27.53 -7.23 4.82
N LEU A 21 -28.21 -6.10 5.06
CA LEU A 21 -28.19 -4.94 4.16
C LEU A 21 -26.79 -4.33 4.06
N VAL A 22 -26.07 -4.21 5.18
CA VAL A 22 -24.71 -3.68 5.20
C VAL A 22 -23.75 -4.61 4.47
N SER A 23 -23.86 -5.93 4.72
CA SER A 23 -23.08 -6.93 4.00
C SER A 23 -23.34 -6.92 2.50
N PHE A 24 -24.61 -6.90 2.11
CA PHE A 24 -25.02 -6.84 0.71
C PHE A 24 -24.53 -5.56 0.05
N LEU A 25 -24.70 -4.40 0.69
CA LEU A 25 -24.22 -3.12 0.18
C LEU A 25 -22.70 -3.11 0.00
N GLY A 26 -21.95 -3.68 0.96
CA GLY A 26 -20.51 -3.81 0.87
C GLY A 26 -20.06 -4.61 -0.35
N VAL A 27 -20.62 -5.81 -0.56
CA VAL A 27 -20.32 -6.64 -1.75
C VAL A 27 -20.78 -5.94 -3.03
N PHE A 28 -21.99 -5.39 -3.03
CA PHE A 28 -22.54 -4.68 -4.17
C PHE A 28 -21.60 -3.55 -4.62
N LEU A 29 -21.21 -2.66 -3.71
CA LEU A 29 -20.29 -1.57 -4.02
C LEU A 29 -18.87 -2.07 -4.36
N ALA A 30 -18.42 -3.17 -3.75
CA ALA A 30 -17.11 -3.76 -4.03
C ALA A 30 -16.96 -4.31 -5.45
N LEU A 31 -18.07 -4.68 -6.10
CA LEU A 31 -18.07 -5.06 -7.52
C LEU A 31 -17.71 -3.89 -8.44
N GLY A 32 -17.75 -2.64 -7.97
CA GLY A 32 -17.40 -1.47 -8.76
C GLY A 32 -18.23 -1.37 -10.04
N GLU A 33 -17.57 -1.11 -11.15
CA GLU A 33 -18.22 -0.97 -12.46
C GLU A 33 -18.98 -2.23 -12.90
N ASN A 34 -18.63 -3.41 -12.38
CA ASN A 34 -19.28 -4.69 -12.75
C ASN A 34 -20.75 -4.79 -12.32
N ASN A 35 -21.22 -3.95 -11.39
CA ASN A 35 -22.64 -3.93 -10.98
C ASN A 35 -23.50 -2.96 -11.81
N GLY A 36 -22.91 -2.17 -12.71
CA GLY A 36 -23.58 -1.21 -13.59
C GLY A 36 -24.12 0.07 -12.94
N LEU A 37 -24.38 0.10 -11.62
CA LEU A 37 -24.88 1.28 -10.89
C LEU A 37 -23.77 2.09 -10.22
N TYR A 38 -22.60 1.49 -9.95
CA TYR A 38 -21.48 2.16 -9.30
C TYR A 38 -21.02 3.43 -10.04
N PRO A 39 -20.89 3.45 -11.39
CA PRO A 39 -20.48 4.66 -12.10
C PRO A 39 -21.43 5.84 -11.88
N LEU A 40 -22.75 5.56 -11.76
CA LEU A 40 -23.76 6.59 -11.49
C LEU A 40 -23.58 7.15 -10.09
N VAL A 41 -23.43 6.29 -9.08
CA VAL A 41 -23.21 6.72 -7.69
C VAL A 41 -21.88 7.47 -7.56
N PHE A 42 -20.82 6.97 -8.17
CA PHE A 42 -19.49 7.57 -8.15
C PHE A 42 -19.45 8.97 -8.78
N SER A 43 -20.18 9.18 -9.87
CA SER A 43 -20.24 10.49 -10.56
C SER A 43 -21.25 11.46 -9.95
N SER A 44 -22.33 10.95 -9.33
CA SER A 44 -23.47 11.78 -8.92
C SER A 44 -23.50 12.10 -7.42
N VAL A 45 -22.84 11.31 -6.57
CA VAL A 45 -22.83 11.52 -5.12
C VAL A 45 -21.56 12.29 -4.72
N PRO A 46 -21.68 13.54 -4.22
CA PRO A 46 -20.52 14.33 -3.84
C PRO A 46 -19.62 13.62 -2.83
N GLY A 47 -18.32 13.53 -3.13
CA GLY A 47 -17.31 12.90 -2.28
C GLY A 47 -17.23 11.37 -2.42
N PHE A 48 -18.15 10.71 -3.13
CA PHE A 48 -18.05 9.28 -3.41
C PHE A 48 -16.91 8.95 -4.39
N ASP A 49 -16.59 9.91 -5.26
CA ASP A 49 -15.44 9.91 -6.18
C ASP A 49 -14.07 9.83 -5.48
N THR A 50 -14.03 10.05 -4.16
CA THR A 50 -12.83 9.82 -3.34
C THR A 50 -12.55 8.33 -3.10
N PHE A 51 -13.54 7.44 -3.23
CA PHE A 51 -13.41 5.99 -3.08
C PHE A 51 -12.98 5.32 -4.40
N ARG A 52 -11.72 5.54 -4.76
CA ARG A 52 -11.12 5.09 -6.04
C ARG A 52 -10.89 3.58 -6.16
N VAL A 53 -10.96 2.83 -5.06
CA VAL A 53 -10.74 1.38 -5.04
C VAL A 53 -12.01 0.70 -4.53
N PRO A 54 -12.90 0.23 -5.43
CA PRO A 54 -14.17 -0.36 -5.05
C PRO A 54 -14.02 -1.52 -4.05
N ALA A 55 -12.99 -2.35 -4.19
CA ALA A 55 -12.74 -3.48 -3.27
C ALA A 55 -12.66 -3.08 -1.78
N ARG A 56 -12.35 -1.82 -1.45
CA ARG A 56 -12.36 -1.33 -0.06
C ARG A 56 -13.75 -1.33 0.59
N TRP A 57 -14.83 -1.38 -0.19
CA TRP A 57 -16.19 -1.57 0.32
C TRP A 57 -16.41 -2.93 0.99
N LEU A 58 -15.50 -3.88 0.81
CA LEU A 58 -15.49 -5.14 1.57
C LEU A 58 -15.37 -4.93 3.09
N LEU A 59 -14.92 -3.76 3.56
CA LEU A 59 -15.00 -3.40 4.98
C LEU A 59 -16.45 -3.43 5.50
N LEU A 60 -17.42 -2.96 4.71
CA LEU A 60 -18.84 -3.06 5.07
C LEU A 60 -19.31 -4.51 5.07
N TRP A 61 -18.81 -5.32 4.13
CA TRP A 61 -19.05 -6.76 4.14
C TRP A 61 -18.58 -7.41 5.44
N GLU A 62 -17.31 -7.20 5.81
CA GLU A 62 -16.71 -7.72 7.03
C GLU A 62 -17.49 -7.29 8.28
N PHE A 63 -17.83 -6.00 8.37
CA PHE A 63 -18.59 -5.47 9.50
C PHE A 63 -20.01 -6.07 9.59
N GLY A 64 -20.74 -6.12 8.47
CA GLY A 64 -22.08 -6.70 8.42
C GLY A 64 -22.08 -8.19 8.77
N VAL A 65 -21.09 -8.95 8.26
CA VAL A 65 -20.94 -10.38 8.53
C VAL A 65 -20.54 -10.61 9.98
N ALA A 66 -19.70 -9.76 10.57
CA ALA A 66 -19.36 -9.83 11.99
C ALA A 66 -20.61 -9.62 12.87
N CYS A 67 -21.47 -8.64 12.53
CA CYS A 67 -22.74 -8.44 13.21
C CYS A 67 -23.65 -9.67 13.10
N LEU A 68 -23.80 -10.24 11.90
CA LEU A 68 -24.59 -11.44 11.69
C LEU A 68 -24.01 -12.66 12.43
N ALA A 69 -22.68 -12.81 12.44
CA ALA A 69 -22.01 -13.88 13.16
C ALA A 69 -22.22 -13.77 14.68
N ALA A 70 -22.15 -12.56 15.23
CA ALA A 70 -22.44 -12.31 16.64
C ALA A 70 -23.89 -12.66 16.99
N LEU A 71 -24.86 -12.30 16.14
CA LEU A 71 -26.26 -12.67 16.32
C LEU A 71 -26.48 -14.19 16.23
N GLY A 72 -25.80 -14.87 15.31
CA GLY A 72 -25.86 -16.32 15.18
C GLY A 72 -25.28 -17.03 16.40
N ALA A 73 -24.15 -16.54 16.92
CA ALA A 73 -23.53 -17.04 18.13
C ALA A 73 -24.42 -16.83 19.37
N ASP A 74 -25.03 -15.64 19.49
CA ASP A 74 -25.99 -15.33 20.55
C ASP A 74 -27.24 -16.22 20.49
N TRP A 75 -27.74 -16.50 19.29
CA TRP A 75 -28.88 -17.39 19.09
C TRP A 75 -28.59 -18.83 19.52
N ILE A 76 -27.41 -19.34 19.16
CA ILE A 76 -26.88 -20.62 19.66
C ILE A 76 -26.75 -20.61 21.20
N GLY A 77 -26.14 -19.56 21.76
CA GLY A 77 -25.87 -19.45 23.20
C GLY A 77 -27.15 -19.42 24.05
N ARG A 78 -28.27 -18.95 23.49
CA ARG A 78 -29.59 -18.93 24.16
C ARG A 78 -30.37 -20.24 24.05
N GLY A 79 -29.81 -21.28 23.45
CA GLY A 79 -30.48 -22.56 23.39
C GLY A 79 -31.58 -22.64 22.31
N ALA A 80 -31.58 -21.75 21.30
CA ALA A 80 -32.55 -21.80 20.21
C ALA A 80 -32.44 -23.06 19.32
N VAL A 81 -33.54 -23.82 19.20
CA VAL A 81 -33.60 -25.01 18.33
C VAL A 81 -34.09 -24.60 16.94
N VAL A 82 -33.29 -24.84 15.90
CA VAL A 82 -33.70 -24.68 14.50
C VAL A 82 -34.70 -25.80 14.15
N ARG A 83 -36.00 -25.53 14.24
CA ARG A 83 -37.02 -26.44 13.68
C ARG A 83 -37.28 -26.06 12.22
N VAL A 84 -36.69 -26.82 11.29
CA VAL A 84 -36.95 -26.69 9.85
C VAL A 84 -38.35 -27.21 9.57
N ARG A 85 -39.35 -26.33 9.56
CA ARG A 85 -40.76 -26.69 9.33
C ARG A 85 -41.33 -26.08 8.05
N ASP A 86 -40.56 -25.26 7.33
CA ASP A 86 -40.98 -24.50 6.15
C ASP A 86 -40.16 -24.91 4.92
N GLY A 87 -40.83 -25.43 3.88
CA GLY A 87 -40.22 -25.88 2.62
C GLY A 87 -39.48 -24.77 1.86
N ARG A 88 -39.80 -23.49 2.13
CA ARG A 88 -39.11 -22.33 1.55
C ARG A 88 -37.67 -22.19 2.03
N LEU A 89 -37.33 -22.76 3.20
CA LEU A 89 -35.95 -22.81 3.69
C LEU A 89 -35.08 -23.69 2.80
N TRP A 90 -35.61 -24.84 2.39
CA TRP A 90 -34.93 -25.75 1.47
C TRP A 90 -34.68 -25.08 0.11
N ALA A 91 -35.66 -24.36 -0.44
CA ALA A 91 -35.47 -23.61 -1.68
C ALA A 91 -34.36 -22.54 -1.57
N ARG A 92 -34.29 -21.81 -0.45
CA ARG A 92 -33.25 -20.80 -0.20
C ARG A 92 -31.87 -21.43 0.02
N MET A 93 -31.80 -22.56 0.74
CA MET A 93 -30.56 -23.31 0.92
C MET A 93 -30.07 -23.90 -0.40
N SER A 94 -30.96 -24.46 -1.21
CA SER A 94 -30.64 -24.96 -2.55
C SER A 94 -30.13 -23.82 -3.43
N LEU A 95 -30.72 -22.63 -3.38
CA LEU A 95 -30.22 -21.48 -4.12
C LEU A 95 -28.81 -21.07 -3.65
N VAL A 96 -28.57 -20.95 -2.34
CA VAL A 96 -27.23 -20.62 -1.80
C VAL A 96 -26.19 -21.67 -2.18
N VAL A 97 -26.56 -22.96 -2.09
CA VAL A 97 -25.71 -24.08 -2.51
C VAL A 97 -25.44 -24.03 -4.01
N VAL A 98 -26.44 -23.74 -4.84
CA VAL A 98 -26.26 -23.58 -6.29
C VAL A 98 -25.34 -22.40 -6.60
N VAL A 99 -25.52 -21.23 -5.97
CA VAL A 99 -24.62 -20.08 -6.15
C VAL A 99 -23.19 -20.41 -5.72
N LEU A 100 -23.01 -21.10 -4.58
CA LEU A 100 -21.70 -21.58 -4.14
C LEU A 100 -21.11 -22.57 -5.15
N VAL A 101 -21.85 -23.60 -5.56
CA VAL A 101 -21.39 -24.62 -6.53
C VAL A 101 -21.02 -23.98 -7.86
N VAL A 102 -21.81 -23.04 -8.36
CA VAL A 102 -21.54 -22.31 -9.61
C VAL A 102 -20.30 -21.41 -9.45
N GLY A 103 -20.19 -20.65 -8.36
CA GLY A 103 -19.01 -19.83 -8.10
C GLY A 103 -17.73 -20.64 -7.95
N LEU A 104 -17.81 -21.82 -7.32
CA LEU A 104 -16.69 -22.75 -7.15
C LEU A 104 -16.35 -23.48 -8.46
N ALA A 105 -17.34 -23.79 -9.30
CA ALA A 105 -17.12 -24.36 -10.62
C ALA A 105 -16.51 -23.35 -11.59
N TRP A 106 -16.91 -22.07 -11.51
CA TRP A 106 -16.28 -20.97 -12.23
C TRP A 106 -14.81 -20.81 -11.81
N GLN A 107 -14.54 -20.84 -10.50
CA GLN A 107 -13.19 -20.76 -9.96
C GLN A 107 -12.28 -21.90 -10.49
N GLN A 108 -12.81 -23.10 -10.73
CA GLN A 108 -12.02 -24.21 -11.29
C GLN A 108 -11.55 -23.97 -12.74
N GLN A 109 -12.15 -23.04 -13.49
CA GLN A 109 -11.72 -22.72 -14.85
C GLN A 109 -10.57 -21.70 -14.90
N GLU A 110 -10.26 -20.98 -13.82
CA GLU A 110 -9.26 -19.88 -13.80
C GLU A 110 -7.84 -20.29 -13.39
N GLY A 111 -7.51 -21.59 -13.32
CA GLY A 111 -6.13 -22.07 -13.48
C GLY A 111 -5.17 -22.09 -12.27
N GLU A 112 -5.59 -21.76 -11.04
CA GLU A 112 -4.70 -21.74 -9.86
C GLU A 112 -4.65 -23.11 -9.10
N PRO A 113 -3.49 -23.78 -8.95
CA PRO A 113 -3.50 -25.25 -9.03
C PRO A 113 -3.78 -26.03 -7.72
N PHE A 114 -3.61 -25.46 -6.51
CA PHE A 114 -3.59 -26.26 -5.27
C PHE A 114 -4.60 -25.84 -4.17
N ALA A 115 -4.65 -24.57 -3.76
CA ALA A 115 -5.54 -24.12 -2.68
C ALA A 115 -7.03 -24.24 -3.08
N GLN A 116 -7.36 -23.88 -4.32
CA GLN A 116 -8.74 -23.68 -4.77
C GLN A 116 -9.61 -24.96 -4.80
N ARG A 117 -9.04 -26.15 -5.06
CA ARG A 117 -9.81 -27.40 -5.13
C ARG A 117 -10.31 -27.90 -3.77
N ARG A 118 -9.62 -27.57 -2.68
CA ARG A 118 -9.95 -28.03 -1.32
C ARG A 118 -10.65 -26.98 -0.47
N THR A 119 -10.42 -25.69 -0.75
CA THR A 119 -11.04 -24.55 -0.07
C THR A 119 -12.54 -24.69 0.16
N PRO A 120 -13.38 -25.05 -0.84
CA PRO A 120 -14.82 -25.22 -0.60
C PRO A 120 -15.18 -26.38 0.33
N PHE A 121 -14.50 -27.53 0.21
CA PHE A 121 -14.72 -28.66 1.13
C PHE A 121 -14.26 -28.33 2.55
N MET A 122 -13.16 -27.58 2.68
CA MET A 122 -12.66 -27.08 3.96
C MET A 122 -13.66 -26.10 4.59
N PHE A 123 -14.17 -25.13 3.83
CA PHE A 123 -15.22 -24.22 4.33
C PHE A 123 -16.51 -24.96 4.71
N LEU A 124 -16.91 -25.98 3.94
CA LEU A 124 -18.07 -26.80 4.26
C LEU A 124 -17.85 -27.61 5.54
N ALA A 125 -16.67 -28.21 5.71
CA ALA A 125 -16.30 -28.96 6.91
C ALA A 125 -16.25 -28.06 8.15
N ILE A 126 -15.59 -26.89 8.06
CA ILE A 126 -15.54 -25.89 9.13
C ILE A 126 -16.95 -25.40 9.48
N THR A 127 -17.81 -25.18 8.46
CA THR A 127 -19.21 -24.80 8.66
C THR A 127 -19.98 -25.88 9.41
N ALA A 128 -19.90 -27.13 8.96
CA ALA A 128 -20.57 -28.26 9.61
C ALA A 128 -20.08 -28.45 11.06
N ALA A 129 -18.77 -28.36 11.31
CA ALA A 129 -18.18 -28.42 12.63
C ALA A 129 -18.66 -27.28 13.54
N THR A 130 -18.68 -26.03 13.03
CA THR A 130 -19.18 -24.86 13.76
C THR A 130 -20.64 -25.05 14.18
N LEU A 131 -21.49 -25.58 13.29
CA LEU A 131 -22.89 -25.85 13.57
C LEU A 131 -23.07 -26.97 14.61
N ALA A 132 -22.30 -28.06 14.50
CA ALA A 132 -22.34 -29.17 15.45
C ALA A 132 -21.86 -28.76 16.85
N ILE A 133 -20.77 -28.00 16.94
CA ILE A 133 -20.28 -27.41 18.20
C ILE A 133 -21.30 -26.44 18.77
N GLY A 134 -21.92 -25.63 17.90
CA GLY A 134 -23.01 -24.72 18.26
C GLY A 134 -24.26 -25.44 18.78
N ALA A 135 -24.41 -26.75 18.59
CA ALA A 135 -25.52 -27.51 19.16
C ALA A 135 -25.27 -27.97 20.61
N LEU A 136 -24.01 -27.99 21.08
CA LEU A 136 -23.63 -28.46 22.41
C LEU A 136 -24.22 -27.68 23.60
N PRO A 137 -24.46 -26.36 23.53
CA PRO A 137 -25.18 -25.63 24.57
C PRO A 137 -26.58 -26.21 24.86
N HIS A 138 -27.29 -26.76 23.85
CA HIS A 138 -28.62 -27.35 24.03
C HIS A 138 -28.62 -28.67 24.80
N VAL A 139 -27.46 -29.32 24.92
CA VAL A 139 -27.28 -30.57 25.69
C VAL A 139 -26.54 -30.27 27.02
N GLY A 140 -26.57 -29.01 27.47
CA GLY A 140 -25.99 -28.59 28.75
C GLY A 140 -24.46 -28.45 28.74
N ARG A 141 -23.82 -28.30 27.57
CA ARG A 141 -22.35 -28.20 27.44
C ARG A 141 -21.84 -26.88 26.82
N PRO A 142 -22.21 -25.70 27.36
CA PRO A 142 -21.86 -24.41 26.76
C PRO A 142 -20.36 -24.05 26.87
N LEU A 143 -19.71 -24.38 28.00
CA LEU A 143 -18.27 -24.13 28.17
C LEU A 143 -17.42 -25.01 27.22
N LEU A 144 -17.85 -26.25 26.99
CA LEU A 144 -17.24 -27.13 26.00
C LEU A 144 -17.40 -26.56 24.59
N ALA A 145 -18.60 -26.06 24.25
CA ALA A 145 -18.85 -25.42 22.97
C ALA A 145 -17.92 -24.23 22.72
N LEU A 146 -17.78 -23.34 23.71
CA LEU A 146 -16.88 -22.19 23.64
C LEU A 146 -15.41 -22.64 23.48
N GLY A 147 -14.97 -23.60 24.30
CA GLY A 147 -13.60 -24.14 24.22
C GLY A 147 -13.31 -24.77 22.86
N MET A 148 -14.26 -25.52 22.29
CA MET A 148 -14.13 -26.13 20.97
C MET A 148 -14.13 -25.08 19.84
N LEU A 149 -14.94 -24.02 19.93
CA LEU A 149 -14.91 -22.93 18.95
C LEU A 149 -13.58 -22.19 18.98
N VAL A 150 -13.06 -21.84 20.18
CA VAL A 150 -11.76 -21.20 20.33
C VAL A 150 -10.64 -22.09 19.80
N ALA A 151 -10.64 -23.38 20.15
CA ALA A 151 -9.66 -24.34 19.68
C ALA A 151 -9.70 -24.51 18.15
N MET A 152 -10.90 -24.60 17.57
CA MET A 152 -11.09 -24.71 16.12
C MET A 152 -10.62 -23.45 15.39
N THR A 153 -10.95 -22.25 15.88
CA THR A 153 -10.43 -20.99 15.31
C THR A 153 -8.91 -20.91 15.44
N GLY A 154 -8.35 -21.27 16.59
CA GLY A 154 -6.90 -21.30 16.78
C GLY A 154 -6.19 -22.30 15.86
N THR A 155 -6.80 -23.47 15.64
CA THR A 155 -6.26 -24.51 14.74
C THR A 155 -6.37 -24.08 13.28
N GLU A 156 -7.46 -23.43 12.89
CA GLU A 156 -7.64 -22.89 11.54
C GLU A 156 -6.62 -21.79 11.24
N LEU A 157 -6.44 -20.82 12.16
CA LEU A 157 -5.41 -19.79 12.05
C LEU A 157 -4.00 -20.37 12.01
N TRP A 158 -3.70 -21.35 12.87
CA TRP A 158 -2.42 -22.04 12.89
C TRP A 158 -2.17 -22.79 11.58
N ALA A 159 -3.15 -23.54 11.07
CA ALA A 159 -3.04 -24.28 9.82
C ALA A 159 -2.89 -23.33 8.62
N ALA A 160 -3.62 -22.21 8.59
CA ALA A 160 -3.47 -21.18 7.57
C ALA A 160 -2.07 -20.53 7.60
N ALA A 161 -1.55 -20.24 8.80
CA ALA A 161 -0.20 -19.72 8.98
C ALA A 161 0.88 -20.74 8.56
N GLU A 162 0.68 -22.03 8.83
CA GLU A 162 1.58 -23.12 8.42
C GLU A 162 1.53 -23.36 6.91
N ALA A 163 0.37 -23.16 6.29
CA ALA A 163 0.18 -23.30 4.85
C ALA A 163 0.77 -22.12 4.05
N SER A 164 1.17 -21.03 4.70
CA SER A 164 1.72 -19.85 4.03
C SER A 164 3.09 -20.15 3.41
N PRO A 165 3.31 -19.83 2.11
CA PRO A 165 4.62 -19.93 1.48
C PRO A 165 5.71 -19.18 2.26
N ALA A 166 5.37 -18.05 2.90
CA ALA A 166 6.30 -17.27 3.70
C ALA A 166 6.88 -18.02 4.92
N ARG A 167 6.20 -19.06 5.40
CA ARG A 167 6.67 -19.92 6.51
C ARG A 167 7.36 -21.19 6.03
N GLN A 168 6.97 -21.69 4.86
CA GLN A 168 7.51 -22.93 4.28
C GLN A 168 8.83 -22.69 3.54
N ALA A 169 9.01 -21.50 2.95
CA ALA A 169 10.22 -21.14 2.25
C ALA A 169 11.34 -20.68 3.21
N PRO A 170 12.62 -20.91 2.85
CA PRO A 170 13.76 -20.54 3.68
C PRO A 170 13.84 -19.01 3.83
N PRO A 171 14.11 -18.45 5.02
CA PRO A 171 14.13 -16.99 5.24
C PRO A 171 15.02 -16.17 4.27
N PRO A 172 16.19 -16.69 3.82
CA PRO A 172 16.99 -16.03 2.78
C PRO A 172 16.23 -15.72 1.49
N ALA A 173 15.26 -16.56 1.09
CA ALA A 173 14.50 -16.42 -0.15
C ALA A 173 13.67 -15.13 -0.26
N PHE A 174 13.42 -14.45 0.86
CA PHE A 174 12.67 -13.19 0.91
C PHE A 174 13.50 -12.02 1.45
N THR A 175 14.81 -12.20 1.53
CA THR A 175 15.71 -11.18 2.08
C THR A 175 16.99 -10.99 1.28
N GLN A 176 17.31 -11.91 0.37
CA GLN A 176 18.47 -11.89 -0.51
C GLN A 176 18.07 -11.57 -1.95
N GLY A 177 19.00 -11.02 -2.71
CA GLY A 177 18.77 -10.44 -4.03
C GLY A 177 20.09 -10.02 -4.62
N GLU A 178 20.46 -10.44 -5.82
CA GLU A 178 21.77 -10.11 -6.40
C GLU A 178 21.99 -8.59 -6.47
N THR A 179 20.94 -7.86 -6.84
CA THR A 179 20.94 -6.40 -6.92
C THR A 179 20.99 -5.78 -5.52
N VAL A 180 20.16 -6.27 -4.58
CA VAL A 180 20.13 -5.77 -3.20
C VAL A 180 21.46 -6.01 -2.48
N ASP A 181 22.01 -7.22 -2.63
CA ASP A 181 23.25 -7.65 -2.01
C ASP A 181 24.42 -6.86 -2.59
N TRP A 182 24.43 -6.61 -3.91
CA TRP A 182 25.40 -5.72 -4.53
C TRP A 182 25.31 -4.30 -3.97
N LEU A 183 24.11 -3.70 -3.91
CA LEU A 183 23.91 -2.33 -3.39
C LEU A 183 24.41 -2.21 -1.95
N ARG A 184 24.09 -3.19 -1.10
CA ARG A 184 24.55 -3.22 0.29
C ARG A 184 26.05 -3.41 0.42
N ALA A 185 26.64 -4.32 -0.35
CA ALA A 185 28.08 -4.56 -0.37
C ALA A 185 28.87 -3.32 -0.83
N HIS A 186 28.27 -2.48 -1.66
CA HIS A 186 28.86 -1.21 -2.14
C HIS A 186 28.50 -0.01 -1.27
N GLY A 187 27.88 -0.23 -0.10
CA GLY A 187 27.59 0.81 0.87
C GLY A 187 26.54 1.81 0.42
N VAL A 188 25.59 1.40 -0.43
CA VAL A 188 24.49 2.26 -0.87
C VAL A 188 23.59 2.61 0.31
N THR A 189 23.30 3.90 0.48
CA THR A 189 22.55 4.43 1.63
C THR A 189 21.23 5.07 1.21
N ASP A 190 20.43 5.49 2.20
CA ASP A 190 19.23 6.28 1.98
C ASP A 190 19.50 7.69 1.40
N GLN A 191 20.75 8.13 1.33
CA GLN A 191 21.10 9.40 0.66
C GLN A 191 21.16 9.28 -0.86
N GLU A 192 21.04 8.06 -1.38
CA GLU A 192 21.05 7.76 -2.81
C GLU A 192 19.70 7.25 -3.24
N ARG A 193 19.37 7.50 -4.51
CA ARG A 193 18.06 7.13 -5.05
C ARG A 193 18.17 6.23 -6.25
N LEU A 194 17.28 5.25 -6.28
CA LEU A 194 17.21 4.24 -7.33
C LEU A 194 15.96 4.45 -8.18
N LEU A 195 15.99 3.92 -9.39
CA LEU A 195 14.82 3.81 -10.26
C LEU A 195 14.90 2.47 -10.99
N SER A 196 13.92 1.61 -10.76
CA SER A 196 13.80 0.36 -11.51
C SER A 196 12.90 0.55 -12.73
N LEU A 197 13.35 -0.02 -13.85
CA LEU A 197 12.56 -0.26 -15.05
C LEU A 197 12.61 -1.75 -15.44
N ALA A 198 13.20 -2.59 -14.58
CA ALA A 198 13.29 -4.02 -14.79
C ALA A 198 11.92 -4.68 -14.58
N ARG A 199 11.57 -5.63 -15.44
CA ARG A 199 10.26 -6.27 -15.43
C ARG A 199 10.25 -7.47 -14.48
N PRO A 200 9.24 -7.60 -13.59
CA PRO A 200 9.17 -8.71 -12.65
C PRO A 200 8.75 -10.02 -13.30
N GLU A 201 8.26 -9.97 -14.54
CA GLU A 201 7.75 -11.11 -15.32
C GLU A 201 8.87 -12.03 -15.86
N TYR A 202 10.13 -11.60 -15.78
CA TYR A 202 11.28 -12.33 -16.28
C TYR A 202 11.83 -13.31 -15.22
N VAL A 203 12.30 -14.49 -15.63
CA VAL A 203 12.77 -15.52 -14.71
C VAL A 203 14.27 -15.33 -14.39
N PRO A 204 14.72 -15.44 -13.13
CA PRO A 204 16.11 -15.14 -12.76
C PRO A 204 17.14 -15.89 -13.64
N ALA A 205 18.24 -15.26 -14.01
CA ALA A 205 19.32 -15.94 -14.75
C ALA A 205 19.87 -17.16 -13.99
N ALA A 206 19.79 -17.13 -12.66
CA ALA A 206 20.23 -18.18 -11.75
C ALA A 206 19.10 -19.16 -11.35
N GLU A 207 17.98 -19.23 -12.08
CA GLU A 207 16.83 -20.09 -11.72
C GLU A 207 17.24 -21.54 -11.43
N ASP A 208 18.04 -22.15 -12.31
CA ASP A 208 18.50 -23.53 -12.15
C ASP A 208 19.26 -23.75 -10.83
N GLU A 209 20.10 -22.78 -10.46
CA GLU A 209 20.86 -22.80 -9.20
C GLU A 209 19.94 -22.64 -7.99
N VAL A 210 19.03 -21.68 -8.03
CA VAL A 210 18.06 -21.46 -6.95
C VAL A 210 17.19 -22.71 -6.78
N ARG A 211 16.70 -23.29 -7.88
CA ARG A 211 15.87 -24.49 -7.89
C ARG A 211 16.60 -25.72 -7.37
N ALA A 212 17.91 -25.86 -7.66
CA ALA A 212 18.73 -26.93 -7.10
C ALA A 212 18.77 -26.91 -5.56
N GLY A 213 18.75 -25.73 -4.94
CA GLY A 213 18.68 -25.54 -3.49
C GLY A 213 17.30 -25.81 -2.86
N LEU A 214 16.24 -25.92 -3.68
CA LEU A 214 14.85 -26.00 -3.22
C LEU A 214 14.18 -27.35 -3.52
N THR A 215 14.95 -28.36 -3.93
CA THR A 215 14.47 -29.70 -4.32
C THR A 215 13.65 -30.44 -3.25
N SER A 216 13.76 -30.04 -1.99
CA SER A 216 12.98 -30.60 -0.87
C SER A 216 11.61 -29.95 -0.66
N LEU A 217 11.32 -28.84 -1.35
CA LEU A 217 10.10 -28.07 -1.20
C LEU A 217 9.03 -28.45 -2.24
N PRO A 218 7.73 -28.26 -1.95
CA PRO A 218 6.68 -28.39 -2.95
C PRO A 218 6.82 -27.35 -4.06
N GLU A 219 6.52 -27.73 -5.32
CA GLU A 219 6.66 -26.84 -6.49
C GLU A 219 6.00 -25.45 -6.33
N PRO A 220 4.77 -25.30 -5.78
CA PRO A 220 4.18 -23.97 -5.59
C PRO A 220 4.97 -23.07 -4.62
N VAL A 221 5.70 -23.67 -3.67
CA VAL A 221 6.58 -22.93 -2.76
C VAL A 221 7.85 -22.53 -3.49
N VAL A 222 8.38 -23.40 -4.36
CA VAL A 222 9.53 -23.09 -5.23
C VAL A 222 9.20 -21.91 -6.14
N GLU A 223 8.05 -21.93 -6.82
CA GLU A 223 7.57 -20.82 -7.65
C GLU A 223 7.46 -19.52 -6.85
N SER A 224 6.88 -19.58 -5.64
CA SER A 224 6.77 -18.41 -4.76
C SER A 224 8.15 -17.83 -4.38
N VAL A 225 9.14 -18.69 -4.15
CA VAL A 225 10.52 -18.29 -3.86
C VAL A 225 11.16 -17.62 -5.08
N LEU A 226 10.99 -18.20 -6.27
CA LEU A 226 11.54 -17.63 -7.51
C LEU A 226 10.94 -16.26 -7.83
N VAL A 227 9.62 -16.11 -7.66
CA VAL A 227 8.94 -14.82 -7.82
C VAL A 227 9.44 -13.80 -6.80
N ALA A 228 9.54 -14.20 -5.53
CA ALA A 228 10.05 -13.33 -4.49
C ALA A 228 11.50 -12.90 -4.76
N GLN A 229 12.36 -13.82 -5.16
CA GLN A 229 13.74 -13.54 -5.54
C GLN A 229 13.78 -12.49 -6.66
N LYS A 230 12.97 -12.68 -7.71
CA LYS A 230 12.89 -11.72 -8.81
C LYS A 230 12.43 -10.34 -8.36
N TRP A 231 11.51 -10.25 -7.41
CA TRP A 231 11.07 -8.97 -6.84
C TRP A 231 12.19 -8.24 -6.11
N HIS A 232 13.08 -8.97 -5.43
CA HIS A 232 14.29 -8.42 -4.81
C HIS A 232 15.30 -7.96 -5.86
N ASP A 233 15.56 -8.78 -6.87
CA ASP A 233 16.53 -8.46 -7.92
C ASP A 233 16.08 -7.25 -8.75
N THR A 234 14.78 -7.15 -9.06
CA THR A 234 14.21 -6.03 -9.81
C THR A 234 13.83 -4.83 -8.94
N LEU A 235 13.96 -4.92 -7.62
CA LEU A 235 13.52 -3.89 -6.67
C LEU A 235 12.08 -3.42 -6.96
N THR A 236 11.14 -4.36 -7.07
CA THR A 236 9.73 -4.02 -7.27
C THR A 236 9.21 -3.09 -6.16
N PRO A 237 8.15 -2.32 -6.44
CA PRO A 237 7.59 -1.39 -5.46
C PRO A 237 7.44 -1.97 -4.06
N ASN A 238 7.79 -1.15 -3.06
CA ASN A 238 7.81 -1.48 -1.64
C ASN A 238 8.97 -2.39 -1.17
N VAL A 239 9.60 -3.18 -2.05
CA VAL A 239 10.76 -4.01 -1.67
C VAL A 239 11.95 -3.17 -1.19
N PRO A 240 12.34 -2.05 -1.85
CA PRO A 240 13.40 -1.16 -1.36
C PRO A 240 13.21 -0.66 0.08
N LEU A 241 11.95 -0.52 0.52
CA LEU A 241 11.60 -0.01 1.85
C LEU A 241 12.08 -0.96 2.96
N GLN A 242 12.09 -2.27 2.70
CA GLN A 242 12.66 -3.29 3.60
C GLN A 242 14.16 -3.06 3.88
N TYR A 243 14.86 -2.40 2.95
CA TYR A 243 16.30 -2.18 2.99
C TYR A 243 16.70 -0.74 3.33
N GLY A 244 15.73 0.16 3.54
CA GLY A 244 15.98 1.59 3.73
C GLY A 244 16.48 2.28 2.47
N LEU A 245 16.17 1.74 1.30
CA LEU A 245 16.58 2.25 0.00
C LEU A 245 15.52 3.19 -0.57
N ASN A 246 15.94 4.37 -1.06
CA ASN A 246 15.03 5.37 -1.60
C ASN A 246 14.80 5.20 -3.11
N THR A 247 13.55 5.17 -3.55
CA THR A 247 13.22 5.13 -4.99
C THR A 247 12.63 6.43 -5.50
N ALA A 248 12.81 6.72 -6.77
CA ALA A 248 12.25 7.91 -7.40
C ALA A 248 10.73 7.86 -7.58
N ASP A 249 10.16 6.66 -7.72
CA ASP A 249 8.72 6.41 -7.84
C ASP A 249 8.01 6.22 -6.49
N GLY A 250 8.77 6.11 -5.40
CA GLY A 250 8.26 6.10 -4.04
C GLY A 250 7.45 4.84 -3.66
N TYR A 251 6.63 4.99 -2.62
CA TYR A 251 5.77 3.91 -2.11
C TYR A 251 4.79 3.44 -3.19
N ASP A 252 4.61 2.13 -3.29
CA ASP A 252 3.76 1.47 -4.27
C ASP A 252 4.10 1.80 -5.74
N GLY A 253 5.32 2.31 -6.00
CA GLY A 253 5.78 2.70 -7.33
C GLY A 253 4.97 3.85 -7.92
N GLY A 254 4.38 4.66 -7.03
CA GLY A 254 3.54 5.78 -7.37
C GLY A 254 2.10 5.39 -7.68
N VAL A 255 1.60 4.24 -7.22
CA VAL A 255 0.17 3.88 -7.32
C VAL A 255 -0.68 4.76 -6.38
N LEU A 256 -1.81 5.24 -6.89
CA LEU A 256 -2.66 6.28 -6.26
C LEU A 256 -1.86 7.52 -5.85
N PRO A 257 -1.07 8.09 -6.75
CA PRO A 257 -0.14 9.14 -6.39
C PRO A 257 -0.86 10.47 -6.17
N LEU A 258 -0.11 11.44 -5.65
CA LEU A 258 -0.50 12.84 -5.78
C LEU A 258 -0.75 13.15 -7.26
N LEU A 259 -1.80 13.92 -7.57
CA LEU A 259 -2.06 14.38 -8.95
C LEU A 259 -0.82 15.04 -9.58
N ARG A 260 -0.02 15.71 -8.76
CA ARG A 260 1.24 16.35 -9.17
C ARG A 260 2.30 15.37 -9.62
N TRP A 261 2.44 14.24 -8.94
CA TRP A 261 3.31 13.16 -9.39
C TRP A 261 2.82 12.60 -10.73
N LEU A 262 1.50 12.43 -10.90
CA LEU A 262 0.95 12.00 -12.19
C LEU A 262 1.33 12.95 -13.32
N HIS A 263 1.20 14.27 -13.11
CA HIS A 263 1.59 15.27 -14.11
C HIS A 263 3.11 15.29 -14.35
N LEU A 264 3.93 15.23 -13.29
CA LEU A 264 5.39 15.16 -13.39
C LEU A 264 5.84 13.90 -14.14
N SER A 265 5.25 12.75 -13.85
CA SER A 265 5.56 11.48 -14.52
C SER A 265 5.24 11.51 -16.02
N GLY A 266 4.33 12.39 -16.46
CA GLY A 266 4.07 12.67 -17.87
C GLY A 266 5.28 13.26 -18.62
N THR A 267 6.29 13.76 -17.90
CA THR A 267 7.58 14.14 -18.49
C THR A 267 8.48 12.93 -18.77
N LEU A 268 8.28 11.82 -18.04
CA LEU A 268 9.06 10.59 -18.14
C LEU A 268 8.41 9.59 -19.12
N VAL A 269 7.07 9.52 -19.14
CA VAL A 269 6.29 8.55 -19.91
C VAL A 269 5.15 9.23 -20.68
N GLN A 270 4.82 8.72 -21.87
CA GLN A 270 3.84 9.35 -22.77
C GLN A 270 2.39 9.33 -22.26
N SER A 271 2.03 8.39 -21.40
CA SER A 271 0.65 8.19 -20.94
C SER A 271 0.62 7.69 -19.49
N PRO A 272 0.89 8.59 -18.52
CA PRO A 272 0.86 8.25 -17.11
C PRO A 272 -0.57 7.88 -16.68
N ARG A 273 -0.71 6.95 -15.73
CA ARG A 273 -2.00 6.52 -15.20
C ARG A 273 -2.00 6.58 -13.66
N PRO A 274 -3.12 6.93 -13.01
CA PRO A 274 -3.21 6.96 -11.55
C PRO A 274 -2.92 5.62 -10.85
N ASP A 275 -3.09 4.52 -11.56
CA ASP A 275 -2.88 3.13 -11.13
C ASP A 275 -1.67 2.47 -11.84
N GLY A 276 -0.93 3.23 -12.65
CA GLY A 276 0.21 2.71 -13.41
C GLY A 276 1.52 2.86 -12.67
N VAL A 277 2.15 1.74 -12.35
CA VAL A 277 3.51 1.70 -11.77
C VAL A 277 4.53 2.17 -12.80
N LEU A 278 5.40 3.12 -12.45
CA LEU A 278 6.34 3.76 -13.38
C LEU A 278 7.25 2.74 -14.11
N LEU A 279 7.78 1.75 -13.40
CA LEU A 279 8.65 0.70 -13.97
C LEU A 279 8.00 -0.02 -15.17
N THR A 280 6.67 -0.18 -15.17
CA THR A 280 5.94 -0.90 -16.23
C THR A 280 5.77 -0.08 -17.51
N ARG A 281 6.23 1.18 -17.50
CA ARG A 281 5.99 2.17 -18.55
C ARG A 281 7.30 2.79 -19.08
N LEU A 282 8.42 2.47 -18.44
CA LEU A 282 9.75 2.85 -18.89
C LEU A 282 10.27 1.77 -19.83
N ASP A 283 10.44 2.13 -21.11
CA ASP A 283 10.96 1.23 -22.14
C ASP A 283 12.46 1.45 -22.41
N SER A 284 13.02 2.56 -21.92
CA SER A 284 14.43 2.91 -22.07
C SER A 284 14.91 3.74 -20.89
N LEU A 285 16.24 3.83 -20.72
CA LEU A 285 16.86 4.64 -19.68
C LEU A 285 16.50 6.14 -19.88
N PRO A 286 15.90 6.82 -18.88
CA PRO A 286 15.59 8.23 -19.00
C PRO A 286 16.84 9.09 -19.24
N PRO A 287 16.72 10.25 -19.93
CA PRO A 287 17.81 11.21 -20.09
C PRO A 287 18.30 11.76 -18.74
N ASP A 288 19.58 12.13 -18.66
CA ASP A 288 20.20 12.59 -17.42
C ASP A 288 19.47 13.77 -16.77
N ARG A 289 18.94 14.72 -17.56
CA ARG A 289 18.17 15.84 -17.02
C ARG A 289 16.97 15.39 -16.16
N GLN A 290 16.29 14.32 -16.57
CA GLN A 290 15.16 13.77 -15.81
C GLN A 290 15.64 13.01 -14.58
N LEU A 291 16.74 12.26 -14.70
CA LEU A 291 17.36 11.56 -13.58
C LEU A 291 17.91 12.53 -12.54
N ASP A 292 18.48 13.65 -12.96
CA ASP A 292 18.97 14.74 -12.12
C ASP A 292 17.85 15.46 -11.40
N LEU A 293 16.74 15.73 -12.10
CA LEU A 293 15.54 16.27 -11.47
C LEU A 293 15.07 15.33 -10.34
N LEU A 294 15.01 14.03 -10.57
CA LEU A 294 14.58 13.04 -9.59
C LEU A 294 15.66 12.67 -8.55
N GLY A 295 16.92 13.04 -8.77
CA GLY A 295 18.06 12.70 -7.91
C GLY A 295 18.50 11.23 -8.00
N VAL A 296 18.22 10.56 -9.12
CA VAL A 296 18.52 9.14 -9.34
C VAL A 296 20.02 8.94 -9.56
N ARG A 297 20.62 8.00 -8.83
CA ARG A 297 22.00 7.51 -9.02
C ARG A 297 22.05 6.13 -9.67
N TYR A 298 21.17 5.22 -9.24
CA TYR A 298 21.17 3.83 -9.66
C TYR A 298 19.93 3.51 -10.49
N LEU A 299 20.13 2.79 -11.59
CA LEU A 299 19.06 2.31 -12.46
C LEU A 299 19.14 0.79 -12.56
N ILE A 300 17.99 0.12 -12.46
CA ILE A 300 17.89 -1.34 -12.59
C ILE A 300 17.08 -1.61 -13.84
N ALA A 301 17.63 -2.37 -14.78
CA ALA A 301 17.00 -2.66 -16.06
C ALA A 301 17.15 -4.12 -16.45
N ASN A 302 16.35 -4.58 -17.41
CA ASN A 302 16.51 -5.91 -17.99
C ASN A 302 17.83 -5.99 -18.79
N ALA A 303 18.39 -7.18 -18.92
CA ALA A 303 19.61 -7.42 -19.70
C ALA A 303 19.50 -6.94 -21.16
N GLU A 304 18.31 -6.94 -21.74
CA GLU A 304 18.07 -6.48 -23.12
C GLU A 304 18.02 -4.96 -23.25
N THR A 305 17.90 -4.22 -22.14
CA THR A 305 17.85 -2.76 -22.17
C THR A 305 19.18 -2.20 -22.71
N PRO A 306 19.15 -1.37 -23.77
CA PRO A 306 20.36 -0.75 -24.30
C PRO A 306 21.07 0.09 -23.23
N GLY A 307 22.36 -0.17 -23.05
CA GLY A 307 23.18 0.61 -22.13
C GLY A 307 23.51 2.00 -22.67
N ARG A 308 24.09 2.84 -21.80
CA ARG A 308 24.65 4.14 -22.15
C ARG A 308 26.15 4.18 -21.81
N PRO A 309 27.02 4.70 -22.70
CA PRO A 309 28.47 4.67 -22.50
C PRO A 309 28.95 5.56 -21.34
N ASP A 310 28.16 6.55 -20.93
CA ASP A 310 28.39 7.44 -19.79
C ASP A 310 28.09 6.81 -18.42
N LEU A 311 27.48 5.62 -18.40
CA LEU A 311 27.10 4.93 -17.17
C LEU A 311 28.05 3.76 -16.88
N GLN A 312 28.38 3.58 -15.60
CA GLN A 312 29.02 2.35 -15.15
C GLN A 312 27.96 1.25 -15.12
N MET A 313 28.29 0.07 -15.64
CA MET A 313 27.35 -1.03 -15.77
C MET A 313 27.87 -2.27 -15.04
N VAL A 314 26.98 -2.91 -14.29
CA VAL A 314 27.17 -4.23 -13.68
C VAL A 314 26.15 -5.16 -14.32
N ASP A 315 26.65 -6.26 -14.87
CA ASP A 315 25.83 -7.28 -15.54
C ASP A 315 25.62 -8.45 -14.57
N PHE A 316 24.36 -8.77 -14.30
CA PHE A 316 23.95 -9.90 -13.48
C PHE A 316 23.47 -11.09 -14.34
N GLY A 317 23.47 -10.97 -15.67
CA GLY A 317 23.02 -12.00 -16.61
C GLY A 317 21.64 -11.69 -17.17
N ASP A 318 20.61 -11.63 -16.32
CA ASP A 318 19.24 -11.25 -16.72
C ASP A 318 18.89 -9.79 -16.38
N LEU A 319 19.67 -9.17 -15.51
CA LEU A 319 19.54 -7.77 -15.14
C LEU A 319 20.85 -7.00 -15.36
N ARG A 320 20.69 -5.69 -15.53
CA ARG A 320 21.79 -4.72 -15.53
C ARG A 320 21.52 -3.64 -14.51
N LEU A 321 22.51 -3.38 -13.68
CA LEU A 321 22.55 -2.20 -12.82
C LEU A 321 23.44 -1.15 -13.48
N PHE A 322 22.89 0.04 -13.66
CA PHE A 322 23.65 1.19 -14.12
C PHE A 322 23.86 2.18 -12.97
N ALA A 323 25.10 2.59 -12.76
CA ALA A 323 25.48 3.60 -11.78
C ALA A 323 25.94 4.88 -12.48
N ARG A 324 25.32 6.00 -12.11
CA ARG A 324 25.71 7.33 -12.59
C ARG A 324 26.91 7.83 -11.80
N PRO A 325 28.02 8.23 -12.45
CA PRO A 325 29.23 8.67 -11.75
C PRO A 325 29.08 10.02 -11.04
N ASN A 326 28.20 10.90 -11.57
CA ASN A 326 27.95 12.23 -11.04
C ASN A 326 26.46 12.40 -10.68
N PRO A 327 25.98 11.77 -9.59
CA PRO A 327 24.59 11.90 -9.18
C PRO A 327 24.33 13.26 -8.51
N VAL A 328 23.11 13.76 -8.64
CA VAL A 328 22.69 14.97 -7.93
C VAL A 328 22.20 14.60 -6.53
N PRO A 329 22.69 15.26 -5.46
CA PRO A 329 22.24 15.01 -4.09
C PRO A 329 20.73 15.20 -3.91
N LEU A 330 20.13 14.45 -2.98
CA LEU A 330 18.71 14.61 -2.63
C LEU A 330 18.42 15.94 -1.92
N SER A 331 19.40 16.46 -1.17
CA SER A 331 19.35 17.77 -0.52
C SER A 331 20.51 18.63 -1.00
N LEU A 332 20.21 19.82 -1.52
CA LEU A 332 21.20 20.80 -1.95
C LEU A 332 20.68 22.21 -1.74
N VAL A 333 21.59 23.17 -1.61
CA VAL A 333 21.25 24.58 -1.76
C VAL A 333 21.50 25.02 -3.19
N VAL A 334 20.47 25.57 -3.82
CA VAL A 334 20.55 26.26 -5.11
C VAL A 334 20.44 27.77 -4.91
N PHE A 335 21.12 28.51 -5.77
CA PHE A 335 21.20 29.97 -5.68
C PHE A 335 20.41 30.70 -6.79
N GLY A 336 19.93 29.96 -7.80
CA GLY A 336 18.99 30.45 -8.80
C GLY A 336 17.56 30.03 -8.46
N ALA A 337 16.60 30.90 -8.75
CA ALA A 337 15.19 30.61 -8.61
C ALA A 337 14.39 31.22 -9.76
N THR A 338 13.37 30.50 -10.23
CA THR A 338 12.38 31.02 -11.17
C THR A 338 11.00 30.91 -10.57
N ARG A 339 10.28 32.02 -10.54
CA ARG A 339 8.88 32.03 -10.14
C ARG A 339 8.01 31.34 -11.17
N ALA A 340 7.18 30.40 -10.73
CA ALA A 340 6.06 29.85 -11.49
C ALA A 340 4.74 30.35 -10.90
N ALA A 341 3.81 30.78 -11.78
CA ALA A 341 2.50 31.25 -11.36
C ALA A 341 1.61 30.09 -10.84
N ASP A 342 1.77 28.91 -11.44
CA ASP A 342 1.03 27.69 -11.13
C ASP A 342 1.85 26.44 -11.49
N GLU A 343 1.25 25.28 -11.26
CA GLU A 343 1.86 23.97 -11.55
C GLU A 343 2.17 23.78 -13.04
N ALA A 344 1.33 24.29 -13.94
CA ALA A 344 1.54 24.15 -15.38
C ALA A 344 2.76 24.95 -15.84
N ALA A 345 2.93 26.17 -15.33
CA ALA A 345 4.12 26.98 -15.56
C ALA A 345 5.37 26.33 -14.95
N ALA A 346 5.24 25.70 -13.78
CA ALA A 346 6.34 24.97 -13.16
C ALA A 346 6.79 23.77 -14.02
N LEU A 347 5.84 22.93 -14.45
CA LEU A 347 6.08 21.79 -15.34
C LEU A 347 6.69 22.22 -16.68
N ALA A 348 6.21 23.33 -17.25
CA ALA A 348 6.76 23.88 -18.49
C ALA A 348 8.22 24.32 -18.32
N ARG A 349 8.55 25.00 -17.20
CA ARG A 349 9.92 25.46 -16.92
C ARG A 349 10.89 24.31 -16.71
N ILE A 350 10.54 23.31 -15.89
CA ILE A 350 11.41 22.15 -15.64
C ILE A 350 11.58 21.27 -16.89
N SER A 351 10.61 21.33 -17.82
CA SER A 351 10.66 20.63 -19.10
C SER A 351 11.46 21.37 -20.16
N ALA A 352 11.88 22.62 -19.93
CA ALA A 352 12.63 23.42 -20.90
C ALA A 352 14.08 22.89 -21.09
N PRO A 353 14.61 22.84 -22.32
CA PRO A 353 15.92 22.21 -22.60
C PRO A 353 17.11 22.83 -21.85
N ASP A 354 16.99 24.10 -21.46
CA ASP A 354 18.01 24.87 -20.74
C ASP A 354 17.86 24.81 -19.21
N PHE A 355 16.87 24.05 -18.71
CA PHE A 355 16.68 23.88 -17.27
C PHE A 355 17.74 22.96 -16.66
N ASP A 356 18.40 23.44 -15.61
CA ASP A 356 19.37 22.70 -14.81
C ASP A 356 18.94 22.68 -13.35
N SER A 357 18.45 21.51 -12.91
CA SER A 357 17.98 21.27 -11.52
C SER A 357 19.08 21.34 -10.45
N THR A 358 20.33 21.54 -10.85
CA THR A 358 21.47 21.77 -9.95
C THR A 358 21.82 23.25 -9.82
N ARG A 359 21.19 24.14 -10.60
CA ARG A 359 21.49 25.58 -10.58
C ARG A 359 20.27 26.43 -10.27
N GLU A 360 19.09 25.94 -10.62
CA GLU A 360 17.83 26.67 -10.52
C GLU A 360 16.75 25.81 -9.88
N VAL A 361 15.97 26.40 -8.97
CA VAL A 361 14.71 25.84 -8.48
C VAL A 361 13.53 26.61 -9.04
N VAL A 362 12.48 25.91 -9.45
CA VAL A 362 11.22 26.53 -9.89
C VAL A 362 10.26 26.59 -8.71
N LEU A 363 9.90 27.80 -8.27
CA LEU A 363 9.10 28.01 -7.06
C LEU A 363 7.70 28.48 -7.42
N GLU A 364 6.67 27.76 -6.97
CA GLU A 364 5.28 28.18 -7.11
C GLU A 364 4.90 29.22 -6.05
N GLY A 365 4.18 30.28 -6.47
CA GLY A 365 3.66 31.32 -5.57
C GLY A 365 4.44 32.63 -5.65
N ASP A 366 4.57 33.35 -4.53
CA ASP A 366 5.12 34.72 -4.49
C ASP A 366 6.64 34.79 -4.34
N ALA A 367 7.36 33.77 -4.79
CA ALA A 367 8.82 33.78 -4.82
C ALA A 367 9.36 34.78 -5.86
N SER A 368 10.50 35.41 -5.56
CA SER A 368 11.20 36.27 -6.52
C SER A 368 12.12 35.45 -7.42
N SER A 369 12.14 35.75 -8.72
CA SER A 369 13.10 35.15 -9.64
C SER A 369 14.50 35.73 -9.39
N VAL A 370 15.50 34.85 -9.31
CA VAL A 370 16.91 35.18 -9.08
C VAL A 370 17.76 34.37 -10.05
N SER A 371 18.60 35.03 -10.83
CA SER A 371 19.50 34.32 -11.74
C SER A 371 20.60 33.57 -10.96
N PRO A 372 20.95 32.33 -11.37
CA PRO A 372 21.95 31.53 -10.66
C PRO A 372 23.35 32.16 -10.75
N ARG A 373 23.91 32.58 -9.60
CA ARG A 373 25.24 33.20 -9.52
C ARG A 373 26.35 32.26 -9.06
N ALA A 374 26.04 31.27 -8.23
CA ALA A 374 27.00 30.25 -7.77
C ALA A 374 26.54 28.83 -8.12
N ALA A 375 27.48 27.90 -8.10
CA ALA A 375 27.17 26.47 -8.18
C ALA A 375 26.41 26.02 -6.94
N ALA A 376 25.54 25.01 -7.09
CA ALA A 376 24.88 24.43 -5.93
C ALA A 376 25.85 23.83 -4.93
N GLN A 377 25.38 23.77 -3.68
CA GLN A 377 26.09 23.19 -2.56
C GLN A 377 25.32 21.97 -2.04
N SER A 378 25.94 20.79 -2.06
CA SER A 378 25.36 19.59 -1.45
C SER A 378 25.18 19.79 0.05
N VAL A 379 24.07 19.26 0.60
CA VAL A 379 23.79 19.30 2.03
C VAL A 379 23.71 17.88 2.57
N ALA A 380 24.65 17.53 3.45
CA ALA A 380 24.61 16.29 4.20
C ALA A 380 23.71 16.48 5.45
N PRO A 381 22.68 15.66 5.64
CA PRO A 381 21.82 15.76 6.82
C PRO A 381 22.50 15.27 8.10
N ASP A 382 22.18 15.92 9.21
CA ASP A 382 22.44 15.41 10.57
C ASP A 382 21.38 14.36 10.97
N VAL A 383 20.14 14.52 10.50
CA VAL A 383 19.01 13.62 10.78
C VAL A 383 18.14 13.45 9.54
N VAL A 384 17.77 12.22 9.21
CA VAL A 384 16.75 11.89 8.19
C VAL A 384 15.81 10.80 8.73
N SER A 385 14.51 11.05 8.65
CA SER A 385 13.45 10.08 8.89
C SER A 385 12.21 10.44 8.07
N ALA A 386 11.20 9.57 8.09
CA ALA A 386 9.95 9.78 7.37
C ALA A 386 9.23 11.10 7.73
N GLU A 387 9.42 11.61 8.96
CA GLU A 387 8.72 12.81 9.45
C GLU A 387 9.65 13.98 9.77
N ARG A 388 10.97 13.80 9.66
CA ARG A 388 11.94 14.82 10.09
C ARG A 388 13.21 14.81 9.27
N PHE A 389 13.70 16.00 8.99
CA PHE A 389 15.01 16.27 8.42
C PHE A 389 15.67 17.38 9.23
N ALA A 390 16.97 17.25 9.50
CA ALA A 390 17.76 18.33 10.09
C ALA A 390 19.15 18.39 9.47
N ALA A 391 19.66 19.60 9.25
CA ALA A 391 21.01 19.82 8.73
C ALA A 391 21.55 21.19 9.13
N ARG A 392 22.87 21.26 9.31
CA ARG A 392 23.62 22.52 9.36
C ARG A 392 24.08 22.94 7.98
N VAL A 393 23.82 24.19 7.63
CA VAL A 393 24.12 24.75 6.31
C VAL A 393 24.87 26.07 6.46
N SER A 394 25.98 26.24 5.75
CA SER A 394 26.75 27.48 5.71
C SER A 394 26.73 28.05 4.30
N LEU A 395 26.23 29.28 4.14
CA LEU A 395 25.96 29.90 2.85
C LEU A 395 26.65 31.26 2.71
N SER A 396 27.36 31.43 1.60
CA SER A 396 27.99 32.72 1.24
C SER A 396 27.00 33.77 0.72
N GLN A 397 25.81 33.34 0.28
CA GLN A 397 24.73 34.18 -0.22
C GLN A 397 23.37 33.50 0.04
N ALA A 398 22.28 34.27 -0.04
CA ALA A 398 20.94 33.70 0.08
C ALA A 398 20.65 32.66 -1.01
N GLY A 399 19.92 31.61 -0.66
CA GLY A 399 19.60 30.49 -1.54
C GLY A 399 18.39 29.70 -1.05
N TYR A 400 18.14 28.57 -1.68
CA TYR A 400 17.04 27.67 -1.35
C TYR A 400 17.57 26.28 -1.08
N LEU A 401 17.34 25.76 0.13
CA LEU A 401 17.53 24.34 0.42
C LEU A 401 16.42 23.56 -0.28
N LEU A 402 16.76 23.00 -1.43
CA LEU A 402 15.91 22.11 -2.22
C LEU A 402 16.07 20.68 -1.70
N GLN A 403 14.95 20.05 -1.37
CA GLN A 403 14.88 18.62 -1.11
C GLN A 403 14.03 17.96 -2.16
N ARG A 404 14.56 16.94 -2.82
CA ARG A 404 13.85 16.09 -3.78
C ARG A 404 12.85 15.15 -3.11
N GLU A 405 12.14 15.66 -2.12
CA GLU A 405 11.07 15.00 -1.37
C GLU A 405 9.76 15.69 -1.68
N ALA A 406 8.69 14.91 -1.84
CA ALA A 406 7.40 15.46 -2.23
C ALA A 406 6.89 16.48 -1.20
N TRP A 407 6.48 17.65 -1.68
CA TRP A 407 5.76 18.62 -0.89
C TRP A 407 4.34 18.11 -0.62
N TYR A 408 3.89 18.27 0.61
CA TYR A 408 2.55 17.89 1.05
C TYR A 408 2.07 18.85 2.15
N PRO A 409 0.75 19.17 2.23
CA PRO A 409 0.23 19.99 3.31
C PRO A 409 0.51 19.35 4.69
N GLY A 410 1.19 20.08 5.56
CA GLY A 410 1.61 19.60 6.88
C GLY A 410 3.12 19.63 7.09
N TRP A 411 3.93 19.69 6.03
CA TRP A 411 5.36 19.99 6.17
C TRP A 411 5.56 21.43 6.66
N ARG A 412 6.39 21.58 7.70
CA ARG A 412 6.80 22.85 8.30
C ARG A 412 8.31 22.88 8.39
N ALA A 413 8.89 24.07 8.43
CA ALA A 413 10.33 24.24 8.62
C ALA A 413 10.62 25.25 9.73
N ARG A 414 11.77 25.07 10.38
CA ARG A 414 12.40 26.07 11.22
C ARG A 414 13.81 26.31 10.73
N VAL A 415 14.19 27.58 10.65
CA VAL A 415 15.56 28.02 10.40
C VAL A 415 15.99 28.79 11.65
N ASP A 416 17.02 28.30 12.33
CA ASP A 416 17.50 28.86 13.60
C ASP A 416 16.39 28.95 14.67
N GLY A 417 15.49 27.97 14.68
CA GLY A 417 14.34 27.90 15.59
C GLY A 417 13.14 28.76 15.19
N VAL A 418 13.26 29.60 14.15
CA VAL A 418 12.17 30.46 13.66
C VAL A 418 11.38 29.74 12.58
N GLU A 419 10.04 29.77 12.64
CA GLU A 419 9.19 29.15 11.62
C GLU A 419 9.40 29.81 10.24
N THR A 420 9.71 28.98 9.24
CA THR A 420 9.98 29.39 7.86
C THR A 420 9.05 28.62 6.93
N PRO A 421 8.48 29.26 5.88
CA PRO A 421 7.60 28.58 4.94
C PRO A 421 8.35 27.47 4.17
N VAL A 422 7.68 26.34 4.00
CA VAL A 422 8.10 25.27 3.07
C VAL A 422 7.41 25.52 1.73
N LEU A 423 8.21 25.87 0.74
CA LEU A 423 7.76 26.21 -0.61
C LEU A 423 7.63 24.95 -1.47
N ARG A 424 6.71 24.98 -2.43
CA ARG A 424 6.66 23.99 -3.51
C ARG A 424 7.72 24.32 -4.53
N ALA A 425 8.52 23.33 -4.86
CA ALA A 425 9.65 23.42 -5.76
C ALA A 425 9.53 22.38 -6.88
N ASP A 426 9.91 22.75 -8.10
CA ASP A 426 10.03 21.85 -9.26
C ASP A 426 8.78 20.95 -9.45
N ALA A 427 7.60 21.58 -9.35
CA ALA A 427 6.24 21.01 -9.41
C ALA A 427 5.84 20.03 -8.29
N LEU A 428 6.76 19.23 -7.77
CA LEU A 428 6.48 18.18 -6.78
C LEU A 428 7.23 18.37 -5.47
N PHE A 429 8.47 18.83 -5.52
CA PHE A 429 9.41 18.82 -4.42
C PHE A 429 9.20 19.98 -3.46
N ARG A 430 10.02 20.03 -2.41
CA ARG A 430 9.95 21.05 -1.36
C ARG A 430 11.25 21.83 -1.26
N ALA A 431 11.13 23.12 -0.96
CA ALA A 431 12.28 23.98 -0.71
C ALA A 431 12.07 24.90 0.50
N VAL A 432 13.16 25.26 1.17
CA VAL A 432 13.18 26.23 2.27
C VAL A 432 14.11 27.39 1.92
N PRO A 433 13.64 28.65 1.94
CA PRO A 433 14.50 29.81 1.71
C PRO A 433 15.48 30.00 2.87
N LEU A 434 16.74 30.28 2.55
CA LEU A 434 17.81 30.54 3.50
C LEU A 434 18.51 31.86 3.16
N SER A 435 18.82 32.65 4.17
CA SER A 435 19.68 33.83 4.03
C SER A 435 21.16 33.43 3.88
N ALA A 436 22.03 34.41 3.66
CA ALA A 436 23.47 34.20 3.79
C ALA A 436 23.83 34.03 5.28
N GLY A 437 24.76 33.13 5.59
CA GLY A 437 25.18 32.83 6.95
C GLY A 437 25.16 31.33 7.26
N ASP A 438 25.41 31.02 8.53
CA ASP A 438 25.30 29.68 9.09
C ASP A 438 23.89 29.48 9.65
N HIS A 439 23.27 28.36 9.31
CA HIS A 439 21.88 28.06 9.65
C HIS A 439 21.72 26.63 10.16
N ASP A 440 20.96 26.48 11.24
CA ASP A 440 20.38 25.21 11.69
C ASP A 440 19.00 25.06 11.07
N VAL A 441 18.85 24.13 10.13
CA VAL A 441 17.59 23.91 9.41
C VAL A 441 16.92 22.63 9.90
N GLU A 442 15.66 22.74 10.29
CA GLU A 442 14.79 21.62 10.65
C GLU A 442 13.56 21.63 9.75
N ILE A 443 13.24 20.51 9.12
CA ILE A 443 12.01 20.31 8.35
C ILE A 443 11.28 19.13 8.99
N PHE A 444 10.01 19.31 9.34
CA PHE A 444 9.25 18.29 10.06
C PHE A 444 7.79 18.25 9.61
N PHE A 445 7.18 17.07 9.71
CA PHE A 445 5.78 16.88 9.37
C PHE A 445 4.88 17.09 10.59
N ASP A 446 3.88 17.96 10.45
CA ASP A 446 2.88 18.21 11.49
C ASP A 446 1.46 18.28 10.88
N SER A 447 0.73 17.17 11.00
CA SER A 447 -0.60 17.02 10.38
C SER A 447 -1.75 17.40 11.33
N ALA A 448 -2.43 18.50 11.02
CA ALA A 448 -3.66 18.89 11.71
C ALA A 448 -4.82 17.90 11.47
N SER A 449 -4.88 17.24 10.30
CA SER A 449 -5.91 16.24 10.02
C SER A 449 -5.73 14.99 10.87
N PHE A 450 -4.49 14.53 11.06
CA PHE A 450 -4.18 13.41 11.94
C PHE A 450 -4.61 13.70 13.38
N LYS A 451 -4.23 14.87 13.93
CA LYS A 451 -4.63 15.30 15.28
C LYS A 451 -6.17 15.30 15.44
N ARG A 452 -6.90 15.88 14.47
CA ARG A 452 -8.38 15.87 14.49
C ARG A 452 -8.95 14.45 14.43
N GLY A 453 -8.42 13.59 13.57
CA GLY A 453 -8.83 12.19 13.47
C GLY A 453 -8.62 11.44 14.78
N ALA A 454 -7.46 11.62 15.43
CA ALA A 454 -7.19 11.03 16.74
C ALA A 454 -8.19 11.47 17.81
N PHE A 455 -8.54 12.76 17.87
CA PHE A 455 -9.56 13.26 18.81
C PHE A 455 -10.95 12.67 18.53
N VAL A 456 -11.36 12.56 17.26
CA VAL A 456 -12.64 11.95 16.89
C VAL A 456 -12.66 10.46 17.28
N THR A 457 -11.60 9.72 16.99
CA THR A 457 -11.48 8.30 17.36
C THR A 457 -11.52 8.12 18.87
N LEU A 458 -10.80 8.94 19.64
CA LEU A 458 -10.82 8.88 21.10
C LEU A 458 -12.21 9.21 21.64
N GLY A 459 -12.86 10.25 21.11
CA GLY A 459 -14.23 10.60 21.47
C GLY A 459 -15.22 9.47 21.17
N ALA A 460 -15.13 8.84 20.00
CA ALA A 460 -15.95 7.70 19.63
C ALA A 460 -15.71 6.49 20.56
N LEU A 461 -14.46 6.21 20.91
CA LEU A 461 -14.10 5.14 21.86
C LEU A 461 -14.69 5.41 23.25
N VAL A 462 -14.59 6.65 23.74
CA VAL A 462 -15.19 7.06 25.01
C VAL A 462 -16.71 6.88 24.97
N VAL A 463 -17.39 7.28 23.88
CA VAL A 463 -18.82 7.05 23.71
C VAL A 463 -19.15 5.55 23.72
N ILE A 464 -18.38 4.71 23.03
CA ILE A 464 -18.57 3.26 23.06
C ILE A 464 -18.41 2.72 24.49
N ILE A 465 -17.36 3.11 25.20
CA ILE A 465 -17.12 2.69 26.59
C ILE A 465 -18.26 3.14 27.49
N ILE A 466 -18.72 4.40 27.35
CA ILE A 466 -19.87 4.91 28.07
C ILE A 466 -21.10 4.08 27.74
N LEU A 467 -21.43 3.81 26.48
CA LEU A 467 -22.60 2.99 26.12
C LEU A 467 -22.51 1.55 26.65
N LEU A 468 -21.32 0.97 26.72
CA LEU A 468 -21.09 -0.37 27.28
C LEU A 468 -21.18 -0.39 28.82
N ALA A 469 -20.64 0.63 29.48
CA ALA A 469 -20.66 0.79 30.93
C ALA A 469 -22.03 1.28 31.44
N TRP A 470 -22.72 2.08 30.63
CA TRP A 470 -24.07 2.59 30.85
C TRP A 470 -25.08 1.49 30.54
N ARG A 471 -25.08 0.45 31.37
CA ARG A 471 -26.27 -0.38 31.53
C ARG A 471 -27.29 0.40 32.35
N PRO A 472 -28.55 0.43 31.86
CA PRO A 472 -29.54 -0.35 32.57
C PRO A 472 -30.53 -1.07 31.62
N ILE A 473 -31.02 -2.26 32.00
CA ILE A 473 -32.32 -2.83 31.52
C ILE A 473 -32.36 -3.30 30.04
N MET A 474 -31.59 -4.32 29.68
CA MET A 474 -32.18 -5.42 28.89
C MET A 474 -32.10 -6.67 29.75
N ARG A 475 -33.03 -6.78 30.71
CA ARG A 475 -33.45 -8.10 31.18
C ARG A 475 -34.07 -8.76 29.95
N LEU A 476 -33.31 -9.60 29.28
CA LEU A 476 -33.89 -10.63 28.44
C LEU A 476 -34.86 -11.38 29.34
N ARG A 477 -36.16 -11.12 29.18
CA ARG A 477 -37.17 -12.06 29.65
C ARG A 477 -36.91 -13.33 28.86
N VAL A 478 -36.14 -14.23 29.45
CA VAL A 478 -36.17 -15.64 29.09
C VAL A 478 -37.61 -16.05 29.40
N GLN A 479 -38.44 -16.16 28.35
CA GLN A 479 -39.70 -16.87 28.49
C GLN A 479 -39.33 -18.33 28.76
N ALA A 480 -39.73 -18.82 29.93
CA ALA A 480 -39.60 -20.22 30.32
C ALA A 480 -40.42 -21.13 29.40
#